data_AF-A0A226I5M0-F1
#
_entry.id   AF-A0A226I5M0-F1
#
_cell.length_a   1.000
_cell.length_b   1.000
_cell.length_c   1.000
_cell.angle_alpha   90.00
_cell.angle_beta   90.00
_cell.angle_gamma   90.00
#
_symmetry.space_group_name_H-M   'P 1'
#
loop_
_entity.id
_entity.type
_entity.pdbx_description
1 polymer ?
#
loop_
_entity_poly.entity_id
_entity_poly.type
_entity_poly.pdbx_seq_one_letter_code
_entity_poly.pdbx_strand_id
1 'polypeptide(L)'
;MKKIIFIITVIVALSCNNSKKSDVDNKEEVVAKKELRPFFDSDEINHYFVDYTLESIIDFEEKSKKSKKHQEFEDLFIGYFPDSIPKRDFEEILISHNYKKSNLTIKQQKEIENVFSQKDSLQMSAYACVPEYRDIFIFKKKEKTIGIAKICFKCGRFQIIGSEIDTQYFGLFEELDKLHNIVRSNDKKLRTSGP
;
A
#
# COMPACT_ATOMS: atom_id res chain seq x y z
N MET A 1 40.59 -51.77 -16.08
CA MET A 1 39.91 -50.89 -15.10
C MET A 1 38.50 -50.63 -15.62
N LYS A 2 37.53 -51.29 -14.99
CA LYS A 2 36.45 -50.64 -14.21
C LYS A 2 35.36 -50.07 -15.15
N LYS A 3 34.47 -50.93 -15.65
CA LYS A 3 33.10 -51.05 -15.11
C LYS A 3 32.45 -49.67 -14.88
N ILE A 4 32.02 -48.94 -15.92
CA ILE A 4 31.14 -47.74 -15.79
C ILE A 4 30.49 -47.29 -17.13
N ILE A 5 30.46 -48.10 -18.21
CA ILE A 5 29.89 -47.63 -19.51
C ILE A 5 28.75 -48.53 -20.01
N PHE A 6 27.85 -48.96 -19.13
CA PHE A 6 26.66 -49.74 -19.55
C PHE A 6 25.41 -49.46 -18.69
N ILE A 7 25.21 -48.21 -18.25
CA ILE A 7 24.04 -47.82 -17.43
C ILE A 7 23.18 -46.72 -18.08
N ILE A 8 23.54 -46.17 -19.25
CA ILE A 8 22.80 -45.02 -19.83
C ILE A 8 21.75 -45.42 -20.87
N THR A 9 21.65 -46.68 -21.31
CA THR A 9 20.75 -47.08 -22.42
C THR A 9 19.52 -47.91 -22.04
N VAL A 10 19.15 -48.03 -20.76
CA VAL A 10 18.00 -48.89 -20.34
C VAL A 10 16.82 -48.12 -19.70
N ILE A 11 16.92 -46.81 -19.46
CA ILE A 11 15.84 -46.04 -18.76
C ILE A 11 14.91 -45.26 -19.73
N VAL A 12 15.02 -45.45 -21.05
CA VAL A 12 14.19 -44.70 -22.02
C VAL A 12 12.98 -45.50 -22.55
N ALA A 13 12.73 -46.73 -22.09
CA ALA A 13 11.68 -47.59 -22.65
C ALA A 13 10.48 -47.90 -21.73
N LEU A 14 10.26 -47.15 -20.65
CA LEU A 14 9.09 -47.36 -19.75
C LEU A 14 8.20 -46.14 -19.55
N SER A 15 8.35 -45.09 -20.35
CA SER A 15 7.38 -44.00 -20.35
C SER A 15 6.37 -44.20 -21.47
N CYS A 16 5.14 -44.52 -21.04
CA CYS A 16 3.86 -44.66 -21.75
C CYS A 16 3.39 -46.11 -21.89
N ASN A 17 2.54 -46.57 -20.97
CA ASN A 17 1.08 -46.65 -21.20
C ASN A 17 0.40 -47.31 -19.99
N ASN A 18 -0.41 -46.56 -19.25
CA ASN A 18 -1.63 -47.10 -18.64
C ASN A 18 -2.51 -45.94 -18.16
N SER A 19 -3.49 -45.62 -18.99
CA SER A 19 -4.67 -44.84 -18.62
C SER A 19 -5.48 -45.63 -17.59
N LYS A 20 -5.29 -45.30 -16.31
CA LYS A 20 -6.36 -45.46 -15.32
C LYS A 20 -6.88 -44.07 -15.01
N LYS A 21 -8.10 -43.78 -15.48
CA LYS A 21 -8.93 -42.70 -14.95
C LYS A 21 -9.07 -42.97 -13.45
N SER A 22 -8.28 -42.28 -12.65
CA SER A 22 -8.64 -42.02 -11.27
C SER A 22 -9.63 -40.88 -11.32
N ASP A 23 -10.88 -41.17 -10.96
CA ASP A 23 -11.82 -40.14 -10.53
C ASP A 23 -11.13 -39.38 -9.39
N VAL A 24 -10.57 -38.23 -9.74
CA VAL A 24 -10.15 -37.24 -8.76
C VAL A 24 -11.46 -36.72 -8.22
N ASP A 25 -11.82 -37.22 -7.03
CA ASP A 25 -12.72 -36.53 -6.13
C ASP A 25 -12.31 -35.06 -6.14
N ASN A 26 -13.08 -34.24 -6.86
CA ASN A 26 -13.09 -32.80 -6.69
C ASN A 26 -13.64 -32.54 -5.29
N LYS A 27 -12.83 -32.79 -4.27
CA LYS A 27 -12.85 -31.95 -3.09
C LYS A 27 -12.32 -30.61 -3.59
N GLU A 28 -13.23 -29.81 -4.13
CA GLU A 28 -13.17 -28.37 -3.90
C GLU A 28 -12.90 -28.24 -2.41
N GLU A 29 -11.64 -27.99 -2.06
CA GLU A 29 -11.31 -27.43 -0.78
C GLU A 29 -12.13 -26.15 -0.77
N VAL A 30 -13.25 -26.18 -0.06
CA VAL A 30 -14.02 -25.00 0.27
C VAL A 30 -13.06 -24.20 1.12
N VAL A 31 -12.21 -23.41 0.46
CA VAL A 31 -11.46 -22.32 1.07
C VAL A 31 -12.57 -21.46 1.63
N ALA A 32 -12.87 -21.66 2.90
CA ALA A 32 -13.84 -20.87 3.63
C ALA A 32 -13.50 -19.43 3.30
N LYS A 33 -14.41 -18.69 2.65
CA LYS A 33 -14.23 -17.28 2.33
C LYS A 33 -13.73 -16.61 3.59
N LYS A 34 -12.43 -16.33 3.64
CA LYS A 34 -11.83 -15.70 4.81
C LYS A 34 -12.44 -14.32 4.84
N GLU A 35 -13.18 -13.99 5.89
CA GLU A 35 -13.73 -12.64 6.02
C GLU A 35 -12.55 -11.67 6.00
N LEU A 36 -12.43 -10.92 4.91
CA LEU A 36 -11.36 -9.97 4.71
C LEU A 36 -11.54 -8.84 5.71
N ARG A 37 -10.62 -8.75 6.68
CA ARG A 37 -10.70 -7.78 7.77
C ARG A 37 -10.08 -6.44 7.35
N PRO A 38 -10.72 -5.30 7.65
CA PRO A 38 -10.09 -3.98 7.54
C PRO A 38 -8.77 -3.92 8.33
N PHE A 39 -7.82 -3.13 7.85
CA PHE A 39 -6.56 -2.86 8.55
C PHE A 39 -6.79 -2.13 9.87
N PHE A 40 -7.88 -1.37 9.96
CA PHE A 40 -8.25 -0.53 11.09
C PHE A 40 -9.76 -0.61 11.33
N ASP A 41 -10.19 -0.67 12.59
CA ASP A 41 -11.61 -0.51 12.98
C ASP A 41 -11.98 0.98 13.14
N SER A 42 -11.91 1.73 12.04
CA SER A 42 -12.16 3.18 12.03
C SER A 42 -13.65 3.53 11.92
N ASP A 43 -14.05 4.68 12.49
CA ASP A 43 -15.35 5.32 12.23
C ASP A 43 -15.22 6.57 11.35
N GLU A 44 -14.01 7.11 11.20
CA GLU A 44 -13.69 8.25 10.34
C GLU A 44 -12.34 8.03 9.64
N ILE A 45 -12.29 8.40 8.35
CA ILE A 45 -11.06 8.40 7.57
C ILE A 45 -10.85 9.80 7.00
N ASN A 46 -9.74 10.41 7.41
CA ASN A 46 -9.29 11.69 6.87
C ASN A 46 -8.17 11.47 5.86
N HIS A 47 -8.16 12.29 4.82
CA HIS A 47 -7.13 12.28 3.79
C HIS A 47 -6.53 13.67 3.65
N TYR A 48 -5.21 13.73 3.62
CA TYR A 48 -4.41 14.93 3.49
C TYR A 48 -3.48 14.77 2.30
N PHE A 49 -3.37 15.82 1.48
CA PHE A 49 -2.49 15.79 0.32
C PHE A 49 -1.69 17.07 0.14
N VAL A 50 -0.57 16.95 -0.57
CA VAL A 50 0.28 18.08 -0.90
C VAL A 50 0.88 17.95 -2.31
N ASP A 51 1.23 19.08 -2.91
CA ASP A 51 1.79 19.15 -4.27
C ASP A 51 3.19 19.78 -4.28
N TYR A 52 4.16 19.07 -3.69
CA TYR A 52 5.58 19.44 -3.68
C TYR A 52 6.39 18.46 -4.51
N THR A 53 7.32 18.93 -5.35
CA THR A 53 8.24 18.04 -6.06
C THR A 53 9.38 17.58 -5.16
N LEU A 54 9.97 16.43 -5.45
CA LEU A 54 11.12 15.93 -4.69
C LEU A 54 12.25 16.97 -4.64
N GLU A 55 12.52 17.67 -5.74
CA GLU A 55 13.54 18.71 -5.83
C GLU A 55 13.22 19.93 -4.97
N SER A 56 11.93 20.22 -4.72
CA SER A 56 11.53 21.30 -3.82
C SER A 56 11.72 20.95 -2.34
N ILE A 57 11.88 19.66 -2.03
CA ILE A 57 11.99 19.14 -0.67
C ILE A 57 13.42 18.76 -0.32
N ILE A 58 14.13 18.07 -1.22
CA ILE A 58 15.50 17.65 -0.97
C ILE A 58 16.40 18.87 -0.97
N ASP A 59 16.89 19.20 0.22
CA ASP A 59 18.03 20.08 0.38
C ASP A 59 19.30 19.24 0.57
N PHE A 60 20.37 19.60 -0.14
CA PHE A 60 21.68 18.93 -0.01
C PHE A 60 22.52 19.52 1.13
N GLU A 61 22.02 20.51 1.87
CA GLU A 61 22.63 20.97 3.10
C GLU A 61 22.80 19.85 4.13
N GLU A 62 23.86 19.96 4.95
CA GLU A 62 24.05 19.04 6.08
C GLU A 62 22.84 19.09 7.01
N LYS A 63 22.37 17.93 7.49
CA LYS A 63 21.20 17.84 8.38
C LYS A 63 21.31 18.77 9.60
N SER A 64 22.50 18.99 10.13
CA SER A 64 22.76 19.90 11.27
C SER A 64 22.47 21.37 10.98
N LYS A 65 22.46 21.78 9.70
CA LYS A 65 22.22 23.17 9.26
C LYS A 65 20.75 23.42 8.93
N LYS A 66 20.01 22.36 8.59
CA LYS A 66 18.58 22.43 8.29
C LYS A 66 17.76 22.85 9.51
N SER A 67 16.77 23.71 9.30
CA SER A 67 15.80 24.03 10.36
C SER A 67 15.03 22.77 10.80
N LYS A 68 14.63 22.72 12.08
CA LYS A 68 13.81 21.60 12.60
C LYS A 68 12.53 21.39 11.79
N LYS A 69 11.91 22.48 11.34
CA LYS A 69 10.70 22.44 10.51
C LYS A 69 10.97 21.75 9.17
N HIS A 70 12.08 22.09 8.52
CA HIS A 70 12.45 21.49 7.25
C HIS A 70 12.82 20.01 7.40
N GLN A 71 13.58 19.64 8.44
CA GLN A 71 13.88 18.23 8.74
C GLN A 71 12.62 17.41 9.00
N GLU A 72 11.68 17.93 9.80
CA GLU A 72 10.39 17.26 10.04
C GLU A 72 9.61 17.06 8.75
N PHE A 73 9.66 18.04 7.83
CA PHE A 73 8.98 17.94 6.56
C PHE A 73 9.64 16.94 5.60
N GLU A 74 10.97 16.92 5.51
CA GLU A 74 11.70 15.90 4.74
C GLU A 74 11.40 14.49 5.29
N ASP A 75 11.47 14.31 6.61
CA ASP A 75 11.20 13.02 7.24
C ASP A 75 9.73 12.58 7.06
N LEU A 76 8.79 13.54 6.97
CA LEU A 76 7.39 13.30 6.64
C LEU A 76 7.20 12.90 5.16
N PHE A 77 7.83 13.63 4.24
CA PHE A 77 7.60 13.54 2.79
C PHE A 77 8.34 12.37 2.13
N ILE A 78 9.60 12.11 2.50
CA ILE A 78 10.41 11.02 1.92
C ILE A 78 10.90 10.01 2.96
N GLY A 79 10.87 10.37 4.25
CA GLY A 79 11.33 9.54 5.35
C GLY A 79 10.25 8.65 5.96
N TYR A 80 10.55 8.16 7.15
CA TYR A 80 9.70 7.25 7.92
C TYR A 80 8.89 7.94 9.02
N PHE A 81 8.97 9.27 9.16
CA PHE A 81 8.20 9.97 10.17
C PHE A 81 6.72 10.06 9.76
N PRO A 82 5.76 9.78 10.66
CA PRO A 82 5.96 9.19 11.98
C PRO A 82 6.16 7.67 11.87
N ASP A 83 6.94 7.08 12.77
CA ASP A 83 7.20 5.63 12.82
C ASP A 83 6.18 4.86 13.69
N SER A 84 5.33 5.61 14.39
CA SER A 84 4.36 5.17 15.38
C SER A 84 3.22 6.20 15.45
N ILE A 85 2.07 5.84 16.02
CA ILE A 85 0.97 6.79 16.20
C ILE A 85 1.42 7.93 17.14
N PRO A 86 1.49 9.20 16.68
CA PRO A 86 1.98 10.30 17.50
C PRO A 86 1.04 10.61 18.66
N LYS A 87 1.62 11.03 19.79
CA LYS A 87 0.85 11.50 20.97
C LYS A 87 0.21 12.88 20.78
N ARG A 88 0.82 13.71 19.93
CA ARG A 88 0.31 15.01 19.53
C ARG A 88 -0.57 14.86 18.29
N ASP A 89 -1.42 15.84 18.04
CA ASP A 89 -2.28 15.83 16.87
C ASP A 89 -1.44 15.80 15.58
N PHE A 90 -1.52 14.69 14.85
CA PHE A 90 -0.76 14.51 13.62
C PHE A 90 -1.32 15.38 12.49
N GLU A 91 -2.62 15.68 12.49
CA GLU A 91 -3.26 16.53 11.47
C GLU A 91 -2.74 17.96 11.54
N GLU A 92 -2.49 18.50 12.74
CA GLU A 92 -1.90 19.82 12.92
C GLU A 92 -0.49 19.91 12.30
N ILE A 93 0.28 18.83 12.37
CA ILE A 93 1.61 18.74 11.76
C ILE A 93 1.49 18.80 10.25
N LEU A 94 0.58 18.01 9.68
CA LEU A 94 0.32 17.99 8.24
C LEU A 94 -0.07 19.40 7.75
N ILE A 95 -0.99 20.07 8.46
CA ILE A 95 -1.42 21.42 8.13
C ILE A 95 -0.26 22.42 8.24
N SER A 96 0.61 22.29 9.24
CA SER A 96 1.79 23.17 9.42
C SER A 96 2.82 23.08 8.28
N HIS A 97 2.78 21.98 7.53
CA HIS A 97 3.57 21.69 6.32
C HIS A 97 2.73 21.77 5.04
N ASN A 98 1.63 22.51 5.07
CA ASN A 98 0.78 22.84 3.92
C ASN A 98 0.06 21.65 3.26
N TYR A 99 -0.06 20.52 3.94
CA TYR A 99 -1.01 19.49 3.49
C TYR A 99 -2.43 20.00 3.62
N LYS A 100 -3.24 19.71 2.61
CA LYS A 100 -4.64 20.09 2.54
C LYS A 100 -5.52 18.88 2.84
N LYS A 101 -6.47 19.04 3.75
CA LYS A 101 -7.50 18.02 4.00
C LYS A 101 -8.44 17.94 2.79
N SER A 102 -8.69 16.74 2.30
CA SER A 102 -9.72 16.48 1.29
C SER A 102 -11.11 16.40 1.92
N ASN A 103 -12.12 16.79 1.16
CA ASN A 103 -13.53 16.61 1.54
C ASN A 103 -14.02 15.24 1.06
N LEU A 104 -13.95 14.23 1.92
CA LEU A 104 -14.41 12.87 1.62
C LEU A 104 -15.85 12.65 2.07
N THR A 105 -16.70 12.15 1.17
CA THR A 105 -18.03 11.67 1.51
C THR A 105 -17.95 10.34 2.28
N ILE A 106 -19.01 10.00 3.03
CA ILE A 106 -19.13 8.71 3.73
C ILE A 106 -18.93 7.53 2.77
N LYS A 107 -19.45 7.63 1.54
CA LYS A 107 -19.26 6.61 0.51
C LYS A 107 -17.78 6.43 0.15
N GLN A 108 -17.05 7.53 -0.05
CA GLN A 108 -15.62 7.48 -0.36
C GLN A 108 -14.81 6.90 0.81
N GLN A 109 -15.15 7.26 2.05
CA GLN A 109 -14.49 6.68 3.24
C GLN A 109 -14.68 5.15 3.29
N LYS A 110 -15.90 4.65 3.06
CA LYS A 110 -16.17 3.21 2.96
C LYS A 110 -15.40 2.55 1.81
N GLU A 111 -15.30 3.21 0.66
CA GLU A 111 -14.53 2.68 -0.47
C GLU A 111 -13.03 2.60 -0.15
N ILE A 112 -12.49 3.58 0.59
CA ILE A 112 -11.10 3.59 1.08
C ILE A 112 -10.88 2.47 2.10
N GLU A 113 -11.75 2.31 3.10
CA GLU A 113 -11.68 1.22 4.09
C GLU A 113 -11.62 -0.15 3.42
N ASN A 114 -12.42 -0.36 2.38
CA ASN A 114 -12.41 -1.60 1.61
C ASN A 114 -11.09 -1.85 0.86
N VAL A 115 -10.35 -0.78 0.51
CA VAL A 115 -9.01 -0.93 -0.08
C VAL A 115 -8.00 -1.28 1.02
N PHE A 116 -8.06 -0.62 2.18
CA PHE A 116 -7.24 -0.94 3.35
C PHE A 116 -7.81 -2.13 4.14
N SER A 117 -7.90 -3.29 3.50
CA SER A 117 -8.32 -4.56 4.13
C SER A 117 -7.45 -5.71 3.66
N GLN A 118 -7.37 -6.77 4.47
CA GLN A 118 -6.66 -7.99 4.13
C GLN A 118 -7.11 -8.50 2.75
N LYS A 119 -6.17 -8.97 1.94
CA LYS A 119 -6.44 -9.63 0.65
C LYS A 119 -5.72 -10.98 0.60
N ASP A 120 -6.24 -11.87 -0.23
CA ASP A 120 -5.69 -13.21 -0.45
C ASP A 120 -4.67 -13.24 -1.61
N SER A 121 -4.19 -12.09 -2.07
CA SER A 121 -3.32 -11.97 -3.25
C SER A 121 -1.83 -11.96 -2.93
N LEU A 122 -1.05 -12.55 -3.84
CA LEU A 122 0.41 -12.53 -3.81
C LEU A 122 0.96 -11.17 -4.25
N GLN A 123 2.11 -10.81 -3.68
CA GLN A 123 2.77 -9.51 -3.71
C GLN A 123 3.17 -9.05 -5.12
N MET A 124 3.06 -7.75 -5.40
CA MET A 124 3.78 -7.10 -6.51
C MET A 124 5.10 -6.51 -6.00
N SER A 125 6.15 -6.58 -6.83
CA SER A 125 7.44 -5.98 -6.53
C SER A 125 7.34 -4.45 -6.49
N ALA A 126 7.73 -3.84 -5.37
CA ALA A 126 7.89 -2.39 -5.29
C ALA A 126 9.12 -1.95 -6.11
N TYR A 127 8.99 -0.83 -6.83
CA TYR A 127 10.09 -0.25 -7.60
C TYR A 127 11.16 0.41 -6.70
N ALA A 128 12.40 0.46 -7.18
CA ALA A 128 13.54 1.12 -6.52
C ALA A 128 13.49 2.67 -6.64
N CYS A 129 12.41 3.31 -6.19
CA CYS A 129 12.23 4.76 -6.15
C CYS A 129 12.44 5.34 -4.74
N VAL A 130 12.78 6.61 -4.59
CA VAL A 130 12.55 7.32 -3.32
C VAL A 130 11.04 7.61 -3.21
N PRO A 131 10.38 7.28 -2.09
CA PRO A 131 8.96 7.59 -1.95
C PRO A 131 8.73 9.09 -1.85
N GLU A 132 7.66 9.57 -2.47
CA GLU A 132 7.12 10.92 -2.32
C GLU A 132 5.72 10.77 -1.69
N TYR A 133 5.65 10.81 -0.35
CA TYR A 133 4.42 10.62 0.42
C TYR A 133 3.52 11.85 0.39
N ARG A 134 3.03 12.16 -0.80
CA ARG A 134 2.13 13.29 -1.05
C ARG A 134 0.75 13.07 -0.46
N ASP A 135 0.38 11.81 -0.18
CA ASP A 135 -0.95 11.42 0.22
C ASP A 135 -0.89 10.68 1.55
N ILE A 136 -1.64 11.16 2.53
CA ILE A 136 -1.64 10.64 3.89
C ILE A 136 -3.09 10.41 4.33
N PHE A 137 -3.38 9.17 4.69
CA PHE A 137 -4.66 8.75 5.26
C PHE A 137 -4.50 8.60 6.77
N ILE A 138 -5.46 9.14 7.52
CA ILE A 138 -5.53 9.07 8.97
C ILE A 138 -6.83 8.37 9.34
N PHE A 139 -6.71 7.23 10.01
CA PHE A 139 -7.82 6.41 10.46
C PHE A 139 -8.11 6.74 11.91
N LYS A 140 -9.36 7.10 12.20
CA LYS A 140 -9.80 7.49 13.53
C LYS A 140 -10.87 6.55 14.06
N LYS A 141 -10.88 6.39 15.38
CA LYS A 141 -11.94 5.73 16.13
C LYS A 141 -12.27 6.60 17.33
N LYS A 142 -13.52 7.05 17.44
CA LYS A 142 -13.96 7.98 18.49
C LYS A 142 -13.01 9.18 18.60
N GLU A 143 -12.75 9.82 17.46
CA GLU A 143 -11.86 10.99 17.29
C GLU A 143 -10.36 10.74 17.52
N LYS A 144 -9.96 9.56 17.99
CA LYS A 144 -8.55 9.21 18.21
C LYS A 144 -7.93 8.59 16.97
N THR A 145 -6.75 9.04 16.59
CA THR A 145 -5.95 8.39 15.55
C THR A 145 -5.56 6.98 16.00
N ILE A 146 -5.97 5.97 15.22
CA ILE A 146 -5.62 4.56 15.42
C ILE A 146 -4.73 4.04 14.29
N GLY A 147 -4.68 4.73 13.16
CA GLY A 147 -3.94 4.31 11.99
C GLY A 147 -3.47 5.46 11.13
N ILE A 148 -2.32 5.30 10.49
CA ILE A 148 -1.78 6.23 9.50
C ILE A 148 -1.30 5.43 8.29
N ALA A 149 -1.67 5.84 7.09
CA ALA A 149 -1.11 5.32 5.85
C ALA A 149 -0.54 6.45 5.00
N LYS A 150 0.77 6.40 4.74
CA LYS A 150 1.46 7.31 3.81
C LYS A 150 1.62 6.61 2.48
N ILE A 151 1.19 7.23 1.39
CA ILE A 151 1.14 6.63 0.05
C ILE A 151 1.92 7.50 -0.93
N CYS A 152 2.79 6.86 -1.71
CA CYS A 152 3.38 7.43 -2.90
C CYS A 152 2.70 6.81 -4.13
N PHE A 153 1.70 7.48 -4.70
CA PHE A 153 1.00 6.98 -5.90
C PHE A 153 1.90 6.86 -7.14
N LYS A 154 3.02 7.58 -7.19
CA LYS A 154 3.95 7.57 -8.34
C LYS A 154 4.68 6.23 -8.50
N CYS A 155 5.06 5.58 -7.40
CA CYS A 155 5.83 4.34 -7.46
C CYS A 155 5.33 3.23 -6.53
N GLY A 156 4.16 3.44 -5.92
CA GLY A 156 3.45 2.46 -5.11
C GLY A 156 4.08 2.15 -3.76
N ARG A 157 5.08 2.92 -3.32
CA ARG A 157 5.60 2.80 -1.97
C ARG A 157 4.58 3.31 -0.96
N PHE A 158 4.49 2.61 0.16
CA PHE A 158 3.60 2.98 1.25
C PHE A 158 4.26 2.72 2.61
N GLN A 159 3.73 3.37 3.63
CA GLN A 159 4.00 3.09 5.03
C GLN A 159 2.66 3.02 5.75
N ILE A 160 2.38 1.89 6.42
CA ILE A 160 1.16 1.71 7.22
C ILE A 160 1.57 1.54 8.68
N ILE A 161 0.94 2.31 9.56
CA ILE A 161 1.25 2.40 10.99
C ILE A 161 -0.02 2.15 11.79
N GLY A 162 0.08 1.34 12.85
CA GLY A 162 -1.00 1.08 13.80
C GLY A 162 -1.93 -0.09 13.43
N SER A 163 -1.71 -0.78 12.32
CA SER A 163 -2.53 -1.95 11.97
C SER A 163 -2.15 -3.16 12.83
N GLU A 164 -3.15 -3.88 13.32
CA GLU A 164 -2.97 -5.14 14.07
C GLU A 164 -2.84 -6.37 13.16
N ILE A 165 -3.05 -6.19 11.85
CA ILE A 165 -2.94 -7.25 10.87
C ILE A 165 -1.78 -7.00 9.92
N ASP A 166 -1.36 -8.05 9.25
CA ASP A 166 -0.27 -7.98 8.28
C ASP A 166 -0.69 -7.17 7.04
N THR A 167 0.11 -6.16 6.74
CA THR A 167 -0.11 -5.20 5.64
C THR A 167 0.92 -5.35 4.51
N GLN A 168 1.81 -6.36 4.58
CA GLN A 168 2.90 -6.53 3.62
C GLN A 168 2.44 -6.81 2.17
N TYR A 169 1.17 -7.21 2.01
CA TYR A 169 0.52 -7.50 0.72
C TYR A 169 -0.32 -6.35 0.18
N PHE A 170 -0.38 -5.22 0.89
CA PHE A 170 -1.03 -4.02 0.41
C PHE A 170 -0.22 -3.40 -0.75
N GLY A 171 -0.90 -2.59 -1.57
CA GLY A 171 -0.24 -1.72 -2.54
C GLY A 171 -0.18 -2.33 -3.94
N LEU A 172 -1.13 -3.21 -4.27
CA LEU A 172 -1.32 -3.63 -5.65
C LEU A 172 -1.67 -2.41 -6.52
N PHE A 173 -1.31 -2.46 -7.80
CA PHE A 173 -1.53 -1.34 -8.72
C PHE A 173 -3.01 -0.95 -8.78
N GLU A 174 -3.92 -1.95 -8.82
CA GLU A 174 -5.36 -1.73 -8.85
C GLU A 174 -5.88 -1.06 -7.56
N GLU A 175 -5.29 -1.38 -6.40
CA GLU A 175 -5.65 -0.80 -5.11
C GLU A 175 -5.23 0.68 -5.05
N LEU A 176 -4.00 0.96 -5.46
CA LEU A 176 -3.45 2.31 -5.49
C LEU A 176 -4.17 3.19 -6.52
N ASP A 177 -4.47 2.66 -7.69
CA ASP A 177 -5.27 3.34 -8.71
C ASP A 177 -6.67 3.65 -8.18
N LYS A 178 -7.30 2.70 -7.49
CA LYS A 178 -8.61 2.91 -6.88
C LYS A 178 -8.55 4.01 -5.82
N LEU A 179 -7.58 3.97 -4.91
CA LEU A 179 -7.37 5.03 -3.91
C LEU A 179 -7.17 6.38 -4.56
N HIS A 180 -6.25 6.47 -5.52
CA HIS A 180 -5.95 7.71 -6.25
C HIS A 180 -7.22 8.27 -6.91
N ASN A 181 -8.01 7.42 -7.57
CA ASN A 181 -9.26 7.83 -8.18
C ASN A 181 -10.27 8.35 -7.15
N ILE A 182 -10.40 7.71 -5.98
CA ILE A 182 -11.32 8.15 -4.93
C ILE A 182 -10.93 9.56 -4.45
N VAL A 183 -9.65 9.80 -4.18
CA VAL A 183 -9.17 11.06 -3.58
C VAL A 183 -8.93 12.19 -4.60
N ARG A 184 -8.82 11.88 -5.89
CA ARG A 184 -8.68 12.85 -7.00
C ARG A 184 -9.92 12.99 -7.89
N SER A 185 -11.04 12.36 -7.54
CA SER A 185 -12.29 12.39 -8.34
C SER A 185 -12.79 13.81 -8.68
N ASN A 186 -12.48 14.81 -7.84
CA ASN A 186 -12.86 16.19 -8.11
C ASN A 186 -12.04 16.85 -9.23
N ASP A 187 -10.79 16.41 -9.45
CA ASP A 187 -9.92 16.94 -10.51
C ASP A 187 -10.34 16.45 -11.90
N LYS A 188 -10.98 15.27 -11.97
CA LYS A 188 -11.54 14.74 -13.22
C LYS A 188 -12.76 15.52 -13.69
N LYS A 189 -13.63 15.98 -12.78
CA LYS A 189 -14.82 16.78 -13.14
C LYS A 189 -14.44 18.13 -13.77
N LEU A 190 -13.34 18.73 -13.34
CA LEU A 190 -12.80 19.98 -13.91
C LEU A 190 -12.21 19.81 -15.31
N ARG A 191 -11.76 18.60 -15.67
CA ARG A 191 -11.20 18.30 -17.00
C ARG A 191 -12.27 17.92 -18.03
N THR A 192 -13.45 17.48 -17.59
CA THR A 192 -14.58 17.13 -18.49
C THR A 192 -15.54 18.29 -18.74
N SER A 193 -15.26 19.49 -18.19
CA SER A 193 -16.08 20.70 -18.35
C SER A 193 -15.33 21.84 -19.06
N GLY A 194 -14.40 21.51 -19.95
CA GLY A 194 -13.79 22.46 -20.89
C GLY A 194 -14.45 22.35 -22.27
N PRO A 195 -14.63 23.49 -22.99
CA PRO A 195 -15.28 23.53 -24.31
C PRO A 195 -14.53 22.74 -25.38
#